data_AF-A0A7S2LR08-F1
#
_entry.id   AF-A0A7S2LR08-F1
#
_cell.length_a   1.000
_cell.length_b   1.000
_cell.length_c   1.000
_cell.angle_alpha   90.00
_cell.angle_beta   90.00
_cell.angle_gamma   90.00
#
_symmetry.space_group_name_H-M   'P 1'
#
loop_
_entity.id
_entity.type
_entity.pdbx_description
1 polymer ?
#
loop_
_entity_poly.entity_id
_entity_poly.type
_entity_poly.pdbx_seq_one_letter_code
_entity_poly.pdbx_strand_id
1 'polypeptide(L)'
;AQFRVAPLTSCAKIIQITKEKHVHNLGREFESSAAADKAGKELDRNMLQSIRVFVVLMSQLFCHLKTEDRYRSRDISPPPFSITQKSIGNIYIMNLKENDDKNWLALVFAIASNLKWLVENIGLLEMQLRTSCSRRWK
;
A
#
# COMPACT_ATOMS: atom_id res chain seq x y z
N ALA A 1 -10.62 -7.31 9.78
CA ALA A 1 -9.23 -7.79 9.90
C ALA A 1 -8.37 -6.62 10.34
N GLN A 2 -7.50 -6.80 11.33
CA GLN A 2 -6.53 -5.78 11.71
C GLN A 2 -5.24 -6.01 10.93
N PHE A 3 -4.61 -4.94 10.44
CA PHE A 3 -3.36 -5.04 9.71
C PHE A 3 -2.25 -4.29 10.47
N ARG A 4 -1.04 -4.84 10.43
CA ARG A 4 0.18 -4.18 10.90
C ARG A 4 1.22 -4.24 9.80
N VAL A 5 1.84 -3.10 9.49
CA VAL A 5 2.97 -3.03 8.58
C VAL A 5 4.24 -2.95 9.41
N ALA A 6 5.13 -3.92 9.22
CA ALA A 6 6.44 -3.95 9.84
C ALA A 6 7.50 -3.65 8.76
N PRO A 7 8.09 -2.44 8.75
CA PRO A 7 9.18 -2.14 7.85
C PRO A 7 10.42 -2.96 8.23
N LEU A 8 11.15 -3.42 7.21
CA LEU A 8 12.45 -4.06 7.33
C LEU A 8 13.47 -3.27 6.51
N THR A 9 14.74 -3.64 6.57
CA THR A 9 15.83 -2.90 5.94
C THR A 9 15.69 -2.79 4.41
N SER A 10 15.24 -3.86 3.75
CA SER A 10 15.11 -3.93 2.27
C SER A 10 13.70 -4.32 1.78
N CYS A 11 12.78 -4.56 2.70
CA CYS A 11 11.44 -5.09 2.40
C CYS A 11 10.45 -4.69 3.50
N ALA A 12 9.20 -5.13 3.41
CA ALA A 12 8.21 -4.94 4.46
C ALA A 12 7.35 -6.18 4.65
N LYS A 13 6.86 -6.38 5.87
CA LYS A 13 5.90 -7.44 6.21
C LYS A 13 4.55 -6.82 6.52
N ILE A 14 3.49 -7.33 5.90
CA ILE A 14 2.11 -7.03 6.29
C ILE A 14 1.60 -8.21 7.09
N ILE A 15 1.32 -7.96 8.37
CA ILE A 15 0.72 -8.94 9.27
C ILE A 15 -0.78 -8.68 9.29
N GLN A 16 -1.55 -9.61 8.74
CA GLN A 16 -3.00 -9.61 8.79
C GLN A 16 -3.46 -10.47 9.96
N ILE A 17 -4.12 -9.83 10.92
CA ILE A 17 -4.67 -10.45 12.11
C ILE A 17 -6.18 -10.67 11.89
N THR A 18 -6.56 -11.94 11.77
CA THR A 18 -7.95 -12.39 11.71
C THR A 18 -8.23 -13.37 12.85
N LYS A 19 -8.83 -14.54 12.58
CA LYS A 19 -8.83 -15.69 13.49
C LYS A 19 -7.45 -16.34 13.54
N GLU A 20 -6.74 -16.30 12.41
CA GLU A 20 -5.35 -16.73 12.25
C GLU A 20 -4.48 -15.54 11.83
N LYS A 21 -3.18 -15.65 12.13
CA LYS A 21 -2.16 -14.67 11.75
C LYS A 21 -1.60 -15.03 10.38
N HIS A 22 -1.84 -14.19 9.38
CA HIS A 22 -1.24 -14.32 8.05
C HIS A 22 -0.14 -13.28 7.87
N VAL A 23 0.99 -13.68 7.29
CA VAL A 23 2.13 -12.81 7.00
C VAL A 23 2.31 -12.72 5.49
N HIS A 24 2.33 -11.49 4.99
CA HIS A 24 2.53 -11.18 3.58
C HIS A 24 3.85 -10.43 3.43
N ASN A 25 4.74 -10.92 2.57
CA ASN A 25 6.07 -10.34 2.37
C ASN A 25 6.07 -9.44 1.13
N LEU A 26 6.42 -8.17 1.31
CA LEU A 26 6.64 -7.19 0.24
C LEU A 26 8.15 -7.06 0.01
N GLY A 27 8.66 -7.81 -0.95
CA GLY A 27 10.09 -7.89 -1.27
C GLY A 27 10.74 -9.20 -0.81
N ARG A 28 12.03 -9.36 -1.15
CA ARG A 28 12.84 -10.51 -0.73
C ARG A 28 13.78 -10.07 0.40
N GLU A 29 13.76 -10.81 1.50
CA GLU A 29 14.86 -10.79 2.47
C GLU A 29 16.05 -11.47 1.77
N PHE A 30 17.16 -10.76 1.59
CA PHE A 30 18.38 -11.34 1.01
C PHE A 30 19.07 -12.23 2.06
N GLU A 31 18.42 -13.32 2.46
CA GLU A 31 19.07 -14.37 3.22
C GLU A 31 19.66 -15.39 2.23
N SER A 32 20.98 -15.34 2.08
CA SER A 32 21.78 -16.24 1.27
C SER A 32 21.54 -17.69 1.68
N SER A 33 20.79 -18.46 0.87
CA SER A 33 20.65 -19.90 1.06
C SER A 33 20.28 -20.58 -0.26
N ALA A 34 21.03 -21.64 -0.56
CA ALA A 34 21.11 -22.40 -1.81
C ALA A 34 19.85 -23.21 -2.21
N ALA A 35 18.64 -22.74 -1.88
CA ALA A 35 17.37 -23.42 -2.14
C ALA A 35 16.53 -22.75 -3.26
N ALA A 36 17.18 -22.05 -4.19
CA ALA A 36 16.55 -21.07 -5.08
C ALA A 36 15.55 -21.63 -6.12
N ASP A 37 15.73 -22.87 -6.59
CA ASP A 37 15.05 -23.32 -7.82
C ASP A 37 13.62 -23.84 -7.62
N LYS A 38 13.28 -24.39 -6.46
CA LYS A 38 11.87 -24.73 -6.12
C LYS A 38 11.14 -23.59 -5.43
N ALA A 39 11.86 -22.70 -4.76
CA ALA A 39 11.31 -21.53 -4.08
C ALA A 39 10.82 -20.45 -5.05
N GLY A 40 11.40 -20.33 -6.25
CA GLY A 40 11.07 -19.26 -7.21
C GLY A 40 9.58 -19.15 -7.55
N LYS A 41 8.94 -20.26 -7.96
CA LYS A 41 7.52 -20.27 -8.37
C LYS A 41 6.53 -20.06 -7.21
N GLU A 42 6.87 -20.52 -6.01
CA GLU A 42 6.03 -20.33 -4.83
C GLU A 42 6.16 -18.91 -4.26
N LEU A 43 7.36 -18.33 -4.35
CA LEU A 43 7.67 -16.96 -3.96
C LEU A 43 6.93 -15.93 -4.82
N ASP A 44 6.79 -16.18 -6.12
CA ASP A 44 6.13 -15.26 -7.05
C ASP A 44 4.60 -15.20 -6.84
N ARG A 45 3.96 -16.36 -6.56
CA ARG A 45 2.55 -16.41 -6.17
C ARG A 45 2.30 -15.68 -4.84
N ASN A 46 3.22 -15.82 -3.89
CA ASN A 46 3.15 -15.15 -2.59
C ASN A 46 3.38 -13.63 -2.70
N MET A 47 4.21 -13.17 -3.64
CA MET A 47 4.45 -11.76 -3.90
C MET A 47 3.20 -11.07 -4.45
N LEU A 48 2.55 -11.69 -5.46
CA LEU A 48 1.34 -11.12 -6.05
C LEU A 48 0.23 -10.99 -5.02
N GLN A 49 0.05 -12.01 -4.16
CA GLN A 49 -0.91 -11.96 -3.07
C GLN A 49 -0.57 -10.85 -2.06
N SER A 50 0.70 -10.70 -1.71
CA SER A 50 1.16 -9.67 -0.77
C SER A 50 0.89 -8.26 -1.31
N ILE A 51 1.13 -8.04 -2.61
CA ILE A 51 0.85 -6.78 -3.29
C ILE A 51 -0.65 -6.52 -3.37
N ARG A 52 -1.49 -7.53 -3.58
CA ARG A 52 -2.95 -7.36 -3.52
C ARG A 52 -3.40 -6.87 -2.16
N VAL A 53 -2.91 -7.49 -1.08
CA VAL A 53 -3.22 -7.06 0.28
C VAL A 53 -2.76 -5.62 0.51
N PHE A 54 -1.58 -5.27 0.02
CA PHE A 54 -1.08 -3.90 0.09
C PHE A 54 -1.96 -2.89 -0.66
N VAL A 55 -2.40 -3.22 -1.87
CA VAL A 55 -3.29 -2.33 -2.65
C VAL A 55 -4.65 -2.18 -1.99
N VAL A 56 -5.19 -3.24 -1.37
CA VAL A 56 -6.42 -3.14 -0.56
C VAL A 56 -6.23 -2.18 0.61
N LEU A 57 -5.09 -2.26 1.31
CA LEU A 57 -4.77 -1.32 2.40
C LEU A 57 -4.66 0.12 1.90
N MET A 58 -3.98 0.35 0.77
CA MET A 58 -3.93 1.67 0.16
C MET A 58 -5.34 2.17 -0.21
N SER A 59 -6.17 1.33 -0.82
CA SER A 59 -7.56 1.67 -1.17
C SER A 59 -8.37 2.13 0.04
N GLN A 60 -8.25 1.40 1.16
CA GLN A 60 -8.91 1.74 2.42
C GLN A 60 -8.40 3.06 2.99
N LEU A 61 -7.09 3.29 2.96
CA LEU A 61 -6.47 4.56 3.38
C LEU A 61 -7.01 5.73 2.55
N PHE A 62 -7.00 5.62 1.22
CA PHE A 62 -7.54 6.68 0.35
C PHE A 62 -9.04 6.92 0.56
N CYS A 63 -9.83 5.87 0.80
CA CYS A 63 -11.25 6.01 1.12
C CYS A 63 -11.46 6.77 2.44
N HIS A 64 -10.66 6.43 3.46
CA HIS A 64 -10.71 7.11 4.75
C HIS A 64 -10.31 8.59 4.63
N LEU A 65 -9.24 8.89 3.90
CA LEU A 65 -8.79 10.26 3.64
C LEU A 65 -9.84 11.09 2.90
N LYS A 66 -10.49 10.54 1.87
CA LYS A 66 -11.60 11.21 1.17
C LYS A 66 -12.77 11.52 2.09
N THR A 67 -13.03 10.64 3.06
CA THR A 67 -14.12 10.84 4.03
C THR A 67 -13.76 11.97 4.99
N GLU A 68 -12.55 11.95 5.57
CA GLU A 68 -12.04 13.04 6.42
C GLU A 68 -11.99 14.39 5.68
N ASP A 69 -11.60 14.38 4.41
CA ASP A 69 -11.47 15.59 3.59
C ASP A 69 -12.83 16.28 3.39
N ARG A 70 -13.88 15.50 3.10
CA ARG A 70 -15.27 16.00 3.03
C ARG A 70 -15.71 16.66 4.33
N TYR A 71 -15.29 16.14 5.48
CA TYR A 71 -15.59 16.76 6.78
C TYR A 71 -14.79 18.05 7.01
N ARG A 72 -13.59 18.18 6.44
CA ARG A 72 -12.70 19.33 6.64
C ARG A 72 -12.74 20.36 5.52
N SER A 73 -13.56 20.14 4.48
CA SER A 73 -13.72 21.03 3.32
C SER A 73 -12.39 21.45 2.68
N ARG A 74 -11.39 20.56 2.62
CA ARG A 74 -10.17 20.87 1.88
C ARG A 74 -10.32 20.42 0.43
N ASP A 75 -9.67 21.16 -0.45
CA ASP A 75 -9.62 20.84 -1.87
C ASP A 75 -8.33 20.07 -2.13
N ILE A 76 -8.25 18.83 -1.63
CA ILE A 76 -7.10 17.97 -1.89
C ILE A 76 -7.27 17.38 -3.29
N SER A 77 -6.38 17.76 -4.22
CA SER A 77 -6.34 17.17 -5.57
C SER A 77 -6.30 15.64 -5.50
N PRO A 78 -7.06 14.88 -6.31
CA PRO A 78 -7.11 13.43 -6.19
C PRO A 78 -5.74 12.77 -6.43
N PRO A 79 -5.52 11.53 -5.94
CA PRO A 79 -4.29 10.79 -6.23
C PRO A 79 -4.13 10.56 -7.74
N PRO A 80 -2.88 10.50 -8.24
CA PRO A 80 -2.59 10.41 -9.68
C PRO A 80 -3.13 9.12 -10.32
N PHE A 81 -3.20 8.02 -9.55
CA PHE A 81 -3.80 6.77 -10.01
C PHE A 81 -4.99 6.41 -9.14
N SER A 82 -6.15 6.16 -9.77
CA SER A 82 -7.31 5.60 -9.07
C SER A 82 -6.96 4.21 -8.54
N ILE A 83 -7.35 3.92 -7.29
CA ILE A 83 -7.14 2.59 -6.68
C ILE A 83 -8.50 1.97 -6.40
N THR A 84 -8.64 0.70 -6.76
CA THR A 84 -9.70 -0.19 -6.32
C THR A 84 -9.08 -1.38 -5.59
N GLN A 85 -9.92 -2.28 -5.05
CA GLN A 85 -9.44 -3.53 -4.45
C GLN A 85 -8.72 -4.46 -5.45
N LYS A 86 -8.92 -4.28 -6.76
CA LYS A 86 -8.42 -5.19 -7.80
C LYS A 86 -7.50 -4.52 -8.81
N SER A 87 -7.39 -3.19 -8.79
CA SER A 87 -6.66 -2.43 -9.80
C SER A 87 -6.05 -1.14 -9.26
N ILE A 88 -5.03 -0.67 -9.97
CA ILE A 88 -4.47 0.67 -9.82
C ILE A 88 -4.32 1.29 -11.22
N GLY A 89 -4.99 2.43 -11.44
CA GLY A 89 -5.20 2.97 -12.78
C GLY A 89 -5.82 1.92 -13.70
N ASN A 90 -5.15 1.67 -14.83
CA ASN A 90 -5.57 0.69 -15.84
C ASN A 90 -5.00 -0.73 -15.61
N ILE A 91 -4.31 -0.95 -14.50
CA ILE A 91 -3.61 -2.21 -14.21
C ILE A 91 -4.48 -3.10 -13.34
N TYR A 92 -4.92 -4.23 -13.88
CA TYR A 92 -5.64 -5.26 -13.14
C TYR A 92 -4.68 -6.25 -12.49
N ILE A 93 -4.57 -6.22 -11.16
CA ILE A 93 -3.59 -7.01 -10.39
C ILE A 93 -3.87 -8.52 -10.50
N MET A 94 -5.12 -8.89 -10.80
CA MET A 94 -5.49 -10.29 -11.02
C MET A 94 -4.90 -10.88 -12.31
N ASN A 95 -4.53 -10.02 -13.27
CA ASN A 95 -4.09 -10.41 -14.60
C ASN A 95 -2.57 -10.30 -14.78
N LEU A 96 -1.84 -9.83 -13.77
CA LEU A 96 -0.39 -9.76 -13.83
C LEU A 96 0.20 -11.17 -13.91
N LYS A 97 1.05 -11.37 -14.92
CA LYS A 97 1.84 -12.58 -15.11
C LYS A 97 3.27 -12.34 -14.63
N GLU A 98 3.95 -13.40 -14.23
CA GLU A 98 5.33 -13.33 -13.73
C GLU A 98 6.30 -12.71 -14.75
N ASN A 99 6.09 -13.00 -16.03
CA ASN A 99 6.91 -12.54 -17.15
C ASN A 99 6.43 -11.22 -17.79
N ASP A 100 5.54 -10.49 -17.11
CA ASP A 100 4.99 -9.22 -17.61
C ASP A 100 5.70 -8.02 -16.98
N ASP A 101 6.99 -7.89 -17.27
CA ASP A 101 7.87 -6.87 -16.69
C ASP A 101 7.30 -5.45 -16.88
N LYS A 102 6.68 -5.20 -18.04
CA LYS A 102 6.08 -3.89 -18.35
C LYS A 102 4.95 -3.55 -17.37
N ASN A 103 4.02 -4.48 -17.14
CA ASN A 103 2.93 -4.23 -16.19
C ASN A 103 3.41 -4.25 -14.74
N TRP A 104 4.45 -5.01 -14.40
CA TRP A 104 5.11 -4.95 -13.10
C TRP A 104 5.71 -3.56 -12.83
N LEU A 105 6.49 -3.04 -13.78
CA LEU A 105 7.09 -1.70 -13.65
C LEU A 105 6.01 -0.61 -13.58
N ALA A 106 4.97 -0.71 -14.40
CA ALA A 106 3.84 0.22 -14.36
C ALA A 106 3.10 0.16 -13.00
N LEU A 107 2.94 -1.03 -12.44
CA LEU A 107 2.32 -1.24 -11.12
C LEU A 107 3.14 -0.58 -10.01
N VAL A 108 4.45 -0.85 -9.99
CA VAL A 108 5.38 -0.26 -9.02
C VAL A 108 5.39 1.27 -9.14
N PHE A 109 5.45 1.79 -10.37
CA PHE A 109 5.40 3.23 -10.62
C PHE A 109 4.10 3.87 -10.11
N ALA A 110 2.95 3.25 -10.37
CA ALA A 110 1.66 3.74 -9.92
C ALA A 110 1.54 3.72 -8.38
N ILE A 111 2.00 2.65 -7.75
CA ILE A 111 2.08 2.54 -6.28
C ILE A 111 2.97 3.65 -5.71
N ALA A 112 4.19 3.80 -6.21
CA ALA A 112 5.15 4.79 -5.74
C ALA A 112 4.61 6.22 -5.91
N SER A 113 3.99 6.52 -7.05
CA SER A 113 3.38 7.83 -7.34
C SER A 113 2.24 8.15 -6.36
N ASN A 114 1.39 7.18 -6.07
CA ASN A 114 0.31 7.35 -5.09
C ASN A 114 0.84 7.48 -3.65
N LEU A 115 1.90 6.76 -3.27
CA LEU A 115 2.55 6.90 -1.98
C LEU A 115 3.24 8.26 -1.83
N LYS A 116 3.88 8.77 -2.89
CA LYS A 116 4.44 10.13 -2.91
C LYS A 116 3.35 11.17 -2.68
N TRP A 117 2.25 11.07 -3.43
CA TRP A 117 1.09 11.94 -3.24
C TRP A 117 0.57 11.85 -1.79
N LEU A 118 0.53 10.64 -1.18
CA LEU A 118 0.10 10.46 0.21
C LEU A 118 1.01 11.22 1.17
N VAL A 119 2.33 11.11 1.02
CA VAL A 119 3.28 11.83 1.88
C VAL A 119 3.11 13.34 1.76
N GLU A 120 2.97 13.85 0.53
CA GLU A 120 2.79 15.27 0.25
C GLU A 120 1.48 15.84 0.83
N ASN A 121 0.42 15.03 0.88
CA ASN A 121 -0.91 15.49 1.30
C ASN A 121 -1.28 15.10 2.75
N ILE A 122 -0.65 14.07 3.34
CA ILE A 122 -0.84 13.69 4.75
C ILE A 122 -0.12 14.64 5.70
N GLY A 123 1.04 15.21 5.32
CA GLY A 123 1.71 16.23 6.13
C GLY A 123 0.83 17.46 6.42
N LEU A 124 -0.07 17.79 5.50
CA LEU A 124 -1.09 18.84 5.67
C LEU A 124 -2.19 18.44 6.69
N LEU A 125 -2.43 17.16 6.91
CA LEU A 125 -3.42 16.66 7.88
C LEU A 125 -2.92 16.74 9.33
N GLU A 126 -1.65 16.45 9.59
CA GLU A 126 -1.06 16.51 10.93
C GLU A 126 -0.86 17.94 11.46
N MET A 127 -0.42 18.88 10.62
CA MET A 127 -0.24 20.28 11.05
C MET A 127 -1.55 20.92 11.50
N GLN A 128 -2.68 20.60 10.86
CA GLN A 128 -3.98 21.15 11.25
C GLN A 128 -4.61 20.47 12.49
N LEU A 129 -4.32 19.18 12.75
CA LEU A 129 -4.76 18.52 13.98
C LEU A 129 -4.15 19.21 15.21
N ARG A 130 -2.89 19.65 15.11
CA ARG A 130 -2.23 20.44 16.17
C ARG A 130 -2.88 21.81 16.36
N THR A 131 -3.26 22.51 15.28
CA THR A 131 -3.91 23.83 15.41
C THR A 131 -5.35 23.76 15.91
N SER A 132 -6.09 22.68 15.59
CA SER A 132 -7.49 22.51 16.01
C SER A 132 -7.62 22.05 17.47
N CYS A 133 -6.65 21.30 18.00
CA CYS A 133 -6.59 21.00 19.45
C CYS A 133 -6.23 22.24 20.29
N SER A 134 -5.51 23.22 19.73
CA SER A 134 -5.11 24.42 20.47
C SER A 134 -6.23 25.47 20.62
N ARG A 135 -7.30 25.41 19.82
CA ARG A 135 -8.44 26.35 19.90
C ARG A 135 -9.58 25.91 20.81
N ARG A 136 -9.47 24.75 21.48
CA ARG A 136 -10.54 24.22 22.35
C ARG A 136 -10.38 24.57 23.84
N TRP A 137 -9.42 25.44 24.16
CA TRP A 137 -9.17 25.96 25.50
C TRP A 137 -8.95 27.49 25.44
N LYS A 138 -10.01 28.23 25.12
CA LYS A 138 -10.20 29.62 25.52
C LYS A 138 -11.68 29.86 25.77
#